data_AF-A0A1C5CS82-F1
#
_entry.id   AF-A0A1C5CS82-F1
#
_cell.length_a   1.000
_cell.length_b   1.000
_cell.length_c   1.000
_cell.angle_alpha   90.00
_cell.angle_beta   90.00
_cell.angle_gamma   90.00
#
_symmetry.space_group_name_H-M   'P 1'
#
loop_
_entity.id
_entity.type
_entity.pdbx_description
1 polymer ?
#
loop_
_entity_poly.entity_id
_entity_poly.type
_entity_poly.pdbx_seq_one_letter_code
_entity_poly.pdbx_strand_id
1 'polypeptide(L)'
;MGGAVDTSREEVLAAVESLACPSSPEEIADAIRVRARPRLTEFDGAGPCVAAETVLGLLRELKESGQVKGYARGAWVSLGVDPGQTAHPAGLLWWPVARWREAAARRARRDQAERLRAEARQEEERARRESPLRDAVERTLEQRRWDAKHPYEGLDPM
;
A
#
# COMPACT_ATOMS: atom_id res chain seq x y z
N MET A 1 -14.71 9.96 -44.50
CA MET A 1 -15.57 9.78 -43.32
C MET A 1 -14.72 9.17 -42.23
N GLY A 2 -14.32 9.97 -41.22
CA GLY A 2 -13.55 9.46 -40.10
C GLY A 2 -14.48 8.70 -39.16
N GLY A 3 -14.35 7.37 -39.12
CA GLY A 3 -15.09 6.54 -38.19
C GLY A 3 -14.68 6.91 -36.76
N ALA A 4 -15.62 7.43 -35.98
CA ALA A 4 -15.47 7.43 -34.53
C ALA A 4 -15.33 5.97 -34.10
N VAL A 5 -14.22 5.62 -33.46
CA VAL A 5 -14.11 4.32 -32.81
C VAL A 5 -15.06 4.37 -31.63
N ASP A 6 -16.14 3.60 -31.69
CA ASP A 6 -17.05 3.38 -30.57
C ASP A 6 -16.27 2.70 -29.45
N THR A 7 -15.70 3.50 -28.56
CA THR A 7 -14.97 3.01 -27.38
C THR A 7 -16.00 2.57 -26.36
N SER A 8 -15.98 1.29 -25.99
CA SER A 8 -16.97 0.78 -25.02
C SER A 8 -16.54 1.07 -23.59
N ARG A 9 -17.53 1.00 -22.68
CA ARG A 9 -17.30 1.08 -21.24
C ARG A 9 -16.37 -0.02 -20.73
N GLU A 10 -16.50 -1.23 -21.28
CA GLU A 10 -15.65 -2.38 -20.94
C GLU A 10 -14.20 -2.14 -21.37
N GLU A 11 -13.98 -1.52 -22.53
CA GLU A 11 -12.64 -1.22 -23.04
C GLU A 11 -11.92 -0.19 -22.17
N VAL A 12 -12.62 0.88 -21.77
CA VAL A 12 -12.09 1.87 -20.81
C VAL A 12 -11.75 1.21 -19.48
N LEU A 13 -12.65 0.38 -18.94
CA LEU A 13 -12.39 -0.33 -17.69
C LEU A 13 -11.16 -1.25 -17.81
N ALA A 14 -11.06 -2.03 -18.89
CA ALA A 14 -9.94 -2.93 -19.11
C ALA A 14 -8.62 -2.17 -19.28
N ALA A 15 -8.63 -0.97 -19.88
CA ALA A 15 -7.46 -0.10 -19.96
C ALA A 15 -7.05 0.41 -18.58
N VAL A 16 -7.98 0.95 -17.79
CA VAL A 16 -7.75 1.42 -16.42
C VAL A 16 -7.23 0.30 -15.52
N GLU A 17 -7.75 -0.93 -15.67
CA GLU A 17 -7.29 -2.11 -14.94
C GLU A 17 -5.90 -2.58 -15.38
N SER A 18 -5.47 -2.27 -16.59
CA SER A 18 -4.13 -2.64 -17.06
C SER A 18 -3.04 -1.73 -16.47
N LEU A 19 -3.40 -0.51 -16.09
CA LEU A 19 -2.47 0.49 -15.59
C LEU A 19 -2.05 0.19 -14.15
N ALA A 20 -0.74 0.29 -13.89
CA ALA A 20 -0.16 -0.02 -12.59
C ALA A 20 -0.49 1.03 -11.52
N CYS A 21 -0.77 2.27 -11.92
CA CYS A 21 -1.03 3.41 -11.04
C CYS A 21 -2.25 4.23 -11.51
N PRO A 22 -2.85 5.04 -10.62
CA PRO A 22 -3.86 6.01 -11.00
C PRO A 22 -3.39 6.88 -12.18
N SER A 23 -4.22 6.99 -13.21
CA SER A 23 -3.82 7.61 -14.48
C SER A 23 -4.84 8.64 -14.97
N SER A 24 -4.37 9.59 -15.77
CA SER A 24 -5.20 10.62 -16.41
C SER A 24 -6.08 10.04 -17.54
N PRO A 25 -7.20 10.70 -17.92
CA PRO A 25 -8.00 10.30 -19.07
C PRO A 25 -7.19 10.22 -20.37
N GLU A 26 -6.19 11.08 -20.54
CA GLU A 26 -5.27 11.10 -21.68
C GLU A 26 -4.39 9.84 -21.72
N GLU A 27 -3.78 9.49 -20.59
CA GLU A 27 -2.96 8.26 -20.48
C GLU A 27 -3.81 6.99 -20.68
N ILE A 28 -5.08 7.02 -20.26
CA ILE A 28 -6.02 5.91 -20.48
C ILE A 28 -6.39 5.82 -21.96
N ALA A 29 -6.65 6.94 -22.63
CA ALA A 29 -6.89 6.98 -24.07
C ALA A 29 -5.68 6.44 -24.86
N ASP A 30 -4.46 6.81 -24.46
CA ASP A 30 -3.23 6.28 -25.04
C ASP A 30 -3.10 4.77 -24.81
N ALA A 31 -3.44 4.27 -23.61
CA ALA A 31 -3.42 2.84 -23.31
C ALA A 31 -4.42 2.05 -24.19
N ILE A 32 -5.62 2.60 -24.43
CA ILE A 32 -6.61 2.03 -25.35
C ILE A 32 -6.03 1.99 -26.77
N ARG A 33 -5.46 3.11 -27.23
CA ARG A 33 -4.85 3.20 -28.57
C ARG A 33 -3.73 2.17 -28.77
N VAL A 34 -2.85 2.01 -27.78
CA VAL A 34 -1.75 1.03 -27.83
C VAL A 34 -2.30 -0.41 -27.90
N ARG A 35 -3.39 -0.69 -27.17
CA ARG A 35 -4.05 -2.01 -27.20
C ARG A 35 -4.79 -2.30 -28.50
N ALA A 36 -5.44 -1.30 -29.06
CA ALA A 36 -6.19 -1.41 -30.31
C ALA A 36 -5.27 -1.57 -31.54
N ARG A 37 -3.97 -1.28 -31.41
CA ARG A 37 -3.01 -1.37 -32.52
C ARG A 37 -2.68 -2.85 -32.81
N PRO A 38 -2.99 -3.38 -34.01
CA PRO A 38 -2.58 -4.72 -34.39
C PRO A 38 -1.05 -4.82 -34.34
N ARG A 39 -0.54 -5.90 -33.74
CA ARG A 39 0.89 -6.26 -33.83
C ARG A 39 1.17 -6.71 -35.27
N LEU A 40 1.47 -5.81 -36.18
CA LEU A 40 2.24 -6.10 -37.40
C LEU A 40 2.60 -4.78 -38.09
N THR A 41 3.91 -4.63 -38.32
CA THR A 41 4.55 -4.00 -39.47
C THR A 41 3.60 -3.21 -40.38
N GLU A 42 3.59 -1.90 -40.24
CA GLU A 42 3.81 -0.95 -41.34
C GLU A 42 3.57 0.46 -40.81
N PHE A 43 4.33 1.38 -41.38
CA PHE A 43 4.14 2.82 -41.25
C PHE A 43 2.73 3.13 -41.74
N ASP A 44 1.76 3.19 -40.84
CA ASP A 44 0.48 3.79 -41.16
C ASP A 44 0.00 4.64 -40.00
N GLY A 45 -0.68 5.73 -40.38
CA GLY A 45 -0.80 6.98 -39.63
C GLY A 45 -1.42 6.86 -38.25
N ALA A 46 -1.60 8.01 -37.59
CA ALA A 46 -2.30 8.06 -36.31
C ALA A 46 -3.70 7.44 -36.47
N GLY A 47 -3.83 6.17 -36.09
CA GLY A 47 -5.12 5.50 -36.03
C GLY A 47 -6.12 6.32 -35.23
N PRO A 48 -7.43 6.15 -35.46
CA PRO A 48 -8.46 6.96 -34.82
C PRO A 48 -8.23 7.02 -33.30
N CYS A 49 -7.95 8.23 -32.82
CA CYS A 49 -7.62 8.48 -31.43
C CYS A 49 -8.93 8.65 -30.66
N VAL A 50 -9.10 7.87 -29.60
CA VAL A 50 -10.19 8.10 -28.64
C VAL A 50 -9.93 9.44 -27.96
N ALA A 51 -10.91 10.35 -28.01
CA ALA A 51 -10.78 11.63 -27.33
C ALA A 51 -10.77 11.42 -25.81
N ALA A 52 -9.88 12.11 -25.10
CA ALA A 52 -9.82 12.09 -23.63
C ALA A 52 -11.17 12.46 -22.99
N GLU A 53 -11.95 13.34 -23.63
CA GLU A 53 -13.29 13.71 -23.18
C GLU A 53 -14.29 12.54 -23.24
N THR A 54 -14.21 11.69 -24.28
CA THR A 54 -15.03 10.48 -24.38
C THR A 54 -14.67 9.50 -23.27
N VAL A 55 -13.37 9.31 -23.01
CA VAL A 55 -12.88 8.48 -21.90
C VAL A 55 -13.35 9.04 -20.56
N LEU A 56 -13.28 10.36 -20.37
CA LEU A 56 -13.74 11.02 -19.14
C LEU A 56 -15.24 10.84 -18.92
N GLY A 57 -16.06 10.89 -19.98
CA GLY A 57 -17.49 10.56 -19.92
C GLY A 57 -17.73 9.15 -19.38
N LEU A 58 -17.10 8.15 -20.01
CA LEU A 58 -17.20 6.75 -19.60
C LEU A 58 -16.65 6.48 -18.20
N LEU A 59 -15.59 7.17 -17.79
CA LEU A 59 -15.03 7.09 -16.43
C LEU A 59 -16.00 7.61 -15.37
N ARG A 60 -16.82 8.61 -15.69
CA ARG A 60 -17.87 9.10 -14.77
C ARG A 60 -18.96 8.04 -14.59
N GLU A 61 -19.41 7.40 -15.67
CA GLU A 61 -20.37 6.29 -15.59
C GLU A 61 -19.80 5.12 -14.78
N LEU A 62 -18.54 4.75 -15.01
CA LEU A 62 -17.85 3.70 -14.25
C LEU A 62 -17.66 4.05 -12.76
N LYS A 63 -17.61 5.35 -12.44
CA LYS A 63 -17.55 5.83 -11.05
C LYS A 63 -18.92 5.73 -10.38
N GLU A 64 -19.99 6.04 -11.10
CA GLU A 64 -21.36 5.87 -10.62
C GLU A 64 -21.69 4.40 -10.35
N SER A 65 -21.20 3.49 -11.19
CA SER A 65 -21.32 2.04 -10.95
C SER A 65 -20.36 1.51 -9.87
N GLY A 66 -19.47 2.35 -9.34
CA GLY A 66 -18.55 1.97 -8.26
C GLY A 66 -17.37 1.09 -8.69
N GLN A 67 -17.06 1.03 -9.99
CA GLN A 67 -15.93 0.24 -10.51
C GLN A 67 -14.61 1.01 -10.46
N VAL A 68 -14.63 2.33 -10.64
CA VAL A 68 -13.45 3.20 -10.58
C VAL A 68 -13.62 4.34 -9.58
N LYS A 69 -12.50 4.90 -9.11
CA LYS A 69 -12.46 6.18 -8.38
C LYS A 69 -11.59 7.16 -9.13
N GLY A 70 -12.04 8.42 -9.16
CA GLY A 70 -11.27 9.55 -9.64
C GLY A 70 -10.99 10.51 -8.49
N TYR A 71 -9.72 10.74 -8.19
CA TYR A 71 -9.27 11.67 -7.15
C TYR A 71 -8.10 12.52 -7.65
N ALA A 72 -7.92 13.70 -7.03
CA ALA A 72 -6.73 14.50 -7.26
C ALA A 72 -5.48 13.76 -6.76
N ARG A 73 -4.33 14.09 -7.35
CA ARG A 73 -3.04 13.46 -7.02
C ARG A 73 -2.75 13.42 -5.52
N GLY A 74 -2.93 14.54 -4.81
CA GLY A 74 -2.68 14.62 -3.37
C GLY A 74 -3.58 13.71 -2.52
N ALA A 75 -4.81 13.47 -2.97
CA ALA A 75 -5.72 12.55 -2.29
C ALA A 75 -5.27 11.09 -2.45
N TRP A 76 -4.77 10.69 -3.64
CA TRP A 76 -4.17 9.36 -3.82
C TRP A 76 -2.95 9.15 -2.91
N VAL A 77 -2.06 10.14 -2.84
CA VAL A 77 -0.89 10.11 -1.95
C VAL A 77 -1.32 9.98 -0.47
N SER A 78 -2.35 10.72 -0.06
CA SER A 78 -2.89 10.64 1.31
C SER A 78 -3.49 9.25 1.63
N LEU A 79 -3.99 8.55 0.62
CA LEU A 79 -4.46 7.17 0.72
C LEU A 79 -3.31 6.14 0.68
N GLY A 80 -2.06 6.58 0.58
CA GLY A 80 -0.88 5.72 0.49
C GLY A 80 -0.70 5.06 -0.87
N VAL A 81 -1.32 5.61 -1.91
CA VAL A 81 -1.14 5.18 -3.30
C VAL A 81 -0.21 6.16 -3.99
N ASP A 82 0.87 5.68 -4.59
CA ASP A 82 1.73 6.50 -5.43
C ASP A 82 1.14 6.58 -6.85
N PRO A 83 0.67 7.75 -7.30
CA PRO A 83 0.18 7.95 -8.66
C PRO A 83 1.28 7.93 -9.73
N GLY A 84 2.57 7.80 -9.36
CA GLY A 84 3.68 7.81 -10.32
C GLY A 84 3.89 9.19 -10.95
N GLN A 85 4.83 9.34 -11.88
CA GLN A 85 4.90 10.56 -12.69
C GLN A 85 3.83 10.49 -13.78
N THR A 86 3.13 11.60 -13.99
CA THR A 86 2.16 11.72 -15.09
C THR A 86 2.72 12.72 -16.09
N ALA A 87 2.63 12.38 -17.37
CA ALA A 87 3.02 13.28 -18.45
C ALA A 87 1.95 14.37 -18.70
N HIS A 88 0.77 14.22 -18.11
CA HIS A 88 -0.41 15.05 -18.36
C HIS A 88 -0.94 15.59 -17.03
N PRO A 89 -0.85 16.90 -16.76
CA PRO A 89 -1.37 17.48 -15.52
C PRO A 89 -2.90 17.47 -15.52
N ALA A 90 -3.49 16.33 -15.16
CA ALA A 90 -4.93 16.16 -15.03
C ALA A 90 -5.42 16.54 -13.63
N GLY A 91 -6.60 17.16 -13.56
CA GLY A 91 -7.25 17.49 -12.28
C GLY A 91 -7.67 16.26 -11.47
N LEU A 92 -7.93 15.13 -12.14
CA LEU A 92 -8.31 13.85 -11.52
C LEU A 92 -7.55 12.68 -12.17
N LEU A 93 -7.05 11.79 -11.33
CA LEU A 93 -6.45 10.51 -11.71
C LEU A 93 -7.41 9.39 -11.34
N TRP A 94 -7.52 8.40 -12.23
CA TRP A 94 -8.53 7.35 -12.17
C TRP A 94 -7.88 5.98 -11.96
N TRP A 95 -8.48 5.16 -11.10
CA TRP A 95 -8.00 3.81 -10.82
C TRP A 95 -9.13 2.87 -10.41
N PRO A 96 -9.01 1.54 -10.61
CA PRO A 96 -10.04 0.58 -10.21
C PRO A 96 -10.19 0.53 -8.70
N VAL A 97 -11.44 0.46 -8.25
CA VAL A 97 -11.79 0.33 -6.82
C VAL A 97 -11.23 -0.96 -6.23
N ALA A 98 -11.25 -2.05 -6.99
CA ALA A 98 -10.72 -3.34 -6.56
C ALA A 98 -9.22 -3.26 -6.25
N ARG A 99 -8.43 -2.65 -7.14
CA ARG A 99 -6.98 -2.47 -6.94
C ARG A 99 -6.67 -1.55 -5.77
N TRP A 100 -7.42 -0.45 -5.63
CA TRP A 100 -7.27 0.43 -4.48
C TRP A 100 -7.54 -0.30 -3.15
N ARG A 101 -8.62 -1.08 -3.07
CA ARG A 101 -8.95 -1.89 -1.87
C ARG A 101 -7.85 -2.88 -1.54
N GLU A 102 -7.29 -3.54 -2.56
CA GLU A 102 -6.19 -4.47 -2.38
C GLU A 102 -4.92 -3.76 -1.86
N ALA A 103 -4.56 -2.61 -2.45
CA ALA A 103 -3.43 -1.80 -2.01
C ALA A 103 -3.61 -1.34 -0.55
N ALA A 104 -4.81 -0.88 -0.19
CA ALA A 104 -5.15 -0.49 1.18
C ALA A 104 -5.04 -1.67 2.16
N ALA A 105 -5.52 -2.86 1.78
CA ALA A 105 -5.41 -4.07 2.60
C ALA A 105 -3.94 -4.51 2.80
N ARG A 106 -3.12 -4.47 1.74
CA ARG A 106 -1.68 -4.77 1.84
C ARG A 106 -0.97 -3.80 2.78
N ARG A 107 -1.30 -2.51 2.70
CA ARG A 107 -0.78 -1.49 3.62
C ARG A 107 -1.18 -1.77 5.06
N ALA A 108 -2.47 -2.00 5.33
CA ALA A 108 -2.95 -2.28 6.69
C ALA A 108 -2.23 -3.49 7.32
N ARG A 109 -1.99 -4.55 6.55
CA ARG A 109 -1.21 -5.71 6.99
C ARG A 109 0.24 -5.35 7.32
N ARG A 110 0.88 -4.51 6.49
CA ARG A 110 2.25 -4.05 6.74
C ARG A 110 2.33 -3.21 8.02
N ASP A 111 1.42 -2.26 8.18
CA ASP A 111 1.36 -1.39 9.35
C ASP A 111 1.12 -2.21 10.63
N GLN A 112 0.25 -3.23 10.56
CA GLN A 112 0.03 -4.16 11.67
C GLN A 112 1.29 -4.97 12.00
N ALA A 113 1.98 -5.51 11.00
CA ALA A 113 3.22 -6.25 11.20
C ALA A 113 4.32 -5.37 11.81
N GLU A 114 4.39 -4.10 11.42
CA GLU A 114 5.36 -3.15 11.97
C GLU A 114 5.05 -2.81 13.43
N ARG A 115 3.77 -2.64 13.79
CA ARG A 115 3.35 -2.44 15.18
C ARG A 115 3.73 -3.62 16.07
N LEU A 116 3.43 -4.85 15.63
CA LEU A 116 3.79 -6.06 16.38
C LEU A 116 5.32 -6.17 16.58
N ARG A 117 6.12 -5.79 15.58
CA ARG A 117 7.59 -5.74 15.71
C ARG A 117 8.06 -4.64 16.65
N ALA A 118 7.38 -3.50 16.68
CA ALA A 118 7.70 -2.42 17.62
C ALA A 118 7.37 -2.84 19.06
N GLU A 119 6.22 -3.48 19.27
CA GLU A 119 5.81 -4.03 20.58
C GLU A 119 6.78 -5.10 21.07
N ALA A 120 7.16 -6.05 20.22
CA ALA A 120 8.14 -7.08 20.56
C ALA A 120 9.51 -6.49 20.97
N ARG A 121 9.98 -5.45 20.25
CA ARG A 121 11.22 -4.74 20.61
C ARG A 121 11.10 -4.05 21.98
N GLN A 122 9.96 -3.43 22.27
CA GLN A 122 9.73 -2.81 23.58
C GLN A 122 9.68 -3.85 24.70
N GLU A 123 9.05 -5.00 24.47
CA GLU A 123 8.99 -6.08 25.45
C GLU A 123 10.37 -6.68 25.72
N GLU A 124 11.19 -6.87 24.68
CA GLU A 124 12.57 -7.32 24.82
C GLU A 124 13.42 -6.30 25.61
N GLU A 125 13.28 -5.00 25.34
CA GLU A 125 13.95 -3.95 26.11
C GLU A 125 13.52 -3.94 27.58
N ARG A 126 12.23 -4.16 27.87
CA ARG A 126 11.73 -4.30 29.25
C ARG A 126 12.31 -5.53 29.92
N ALA A 127 12.29 -6.68 29.26
CA ALA A 127 12.85 -7.92 29.79
C ALA A 127 14.36 -7.79 30.08
N ARG A 128 15.12 -7.13 29.22
CA ARG A 128 16.54 -6.83 29.44
C ARG A 128 16.78 -5.93 30.66
N ARG A 129 15.87 -5.00 30.96
CA ARG A 129 15.96 -4.15 32.17
C ARG A 129 15.55 -4.91 33.44
N GLU A 130 14.56 -5.79 33.33
CA GLU A 130 14.04 -6.57 34.47
C GLU A 130 14.92 -7.76 34.83
N SER A 131 15.67 -8.35 33.89
CA SER A 131 16.52 -9.52 34.13
C SER A 131 17.58 -9.28 35.22
N PRO A 132 18.39 -8.20 35.19
CA PRO A 132 19.34 -7.93 36.27
C PRO A 132 18.69 -7.72 37.65
N LEU A 133 17.47 -7.16 37.66
CA LEU A 133 16.70 -6.96 38.89
C LEU A 133 16.21 -8.31 39.44
N ARG A 134 15.69 -9.19 38.57
CA ARG A 134 15.31 -10.56 38.94
C ARG A 134 16.50 -11.35 39.49
N ASP A 135 17.65 -11.30 38.82
CA ASP A 135 18.86 -12.00 39.25
C ASP A 135 19.38 -11.48 40.60
N ALA A 136 19.22 -10.18 40.89
CA ALA A 136 19.57 -9.60 42.18
C ALA A 136 18.60 -10.05 43.30
N VAL A 137 17.31 -10.09 43.01
CA VAL A 137 16.29 -10.59 43.95
C VAL A 137 16.52 -12.07 44.26
N GLU A 138 16.81 -12.89 43.25
CA GLU A 138 17.06 -14.32 43.41
C GLU A 138 18.29 -14.58 44.29
N ARG A 139 19.42 -13.92 44.00
CA ARG A 139 20.63 -13.99 44.85
C ARG A 139 20.36 -13.58 46.30
N THR A 140 19.53 -12.56 46.51
CA THR A 140 19.16 -12.13 47.88
C THR A 140 18.34 -13.19 48.60
N LEU A 141 17.42 -13.84 47.91
CA LEU A 141 16.60 -14.93 48.47
C LEU A 141 17.44 -16.18 48.75
N GLU A 142 18.38 -16.51 47.88
CA GLU A 142 19.33 -17.60 48.10
C GLU A 142 20.23 -17.34 49.31
N GLN A 143 20.76 -16.13 49.46
CA GLN A 143 21.54 -15.74 50.65
C GLN A 143 20.72 -15.92 51.92
N ARG A 144 19.46 -15.42 51.96
CA ARG A 144 18.59 -15.60 53.13
C ARG A 144 18.28 -17.06 53.43
N ARG A 145 18.12 -17.89 52.40
CA ARG A 145 17.91 -19.34 52.57
C ARG A 145 19.16 -20.04 53.08
N TRP A 146 20.34 -19.58 52.66
CA TRP A 146 21.61 -20.03 53.19
C TRP A 146 21.70 -19.67 54.67
N ASP A 147 21.52 -18.38 55.02
CA ASP A 147 21.70 -17.87 56.39
C ASP A 147 20.77 -18.58 57.38
N ALA A 148 19.54 -18.90 56.95
CA ALA A 148 18.60 -19.68 57.74
C ALA A 148 19.03 -21.14 57.98
N LYS A 149 19.87 -21.70 57.10
CA LYS A 149 20.38 -23.09 57.19
C LYS A 149 21.67 -23.19 57.99
N HIS A 150 22.52 -22.16 58.03
CA HIS A 150 23.68 -22.14 58.92
C HIS A 150 23.72 -20.87 59.78
N PRO A 151 22.82 -20.77 60.78
CA PRO A 151 22.67 -19.57 61.60
C PRO A 151 23.88 -19.23 62.50
N TYR A 152 24.89 -20.11 62.59
CA TYR A 152 26.06 -19.95 63.46
C TYR A 152 27.40 -19.87 62.72
N GLU A 153 27.42 -20.03 61.39
CA GLU A 153 28.66 -19.85 60.60
C GLU A 153 28.89 -18.35 60.36
N GLY A 154 29.77 -17.73 61.14
CA GLY A 154 30.08 -16.29 61.10
C GLY A 154 30.12 -15.61 62.47
N LEU A 155 29.69 -16.30 63.53
CA LEU A 155 30.03 -15.91 64.89
C LEU A 155 31.48 -16.35 65.15
N ASP A 156 32.38 -15.37 65.20
CA ASP A 156 33.76 -15.58 65.63
C ASP A 156 33.73 -16.24 67.02
N PRO A 157 34.33 -17.43 67.22
CA PRO A 157 34.35 -18.07 68.52
C PRO A 157 35.24 -17.22 69.45
N MET A 158 34.60 -16.46 70.34
CA MET A 158 35.23 -15.84 71.51
C MET A 158 36.00 -16.86 72.35
#